data_AF-A0A0S4L7Y4-F1
#
_entry.id   AF-A0A0S4L7Y4-F1
#
_cell.length_a   1.000
_cell.length_b   1.000
_cell.length_c   1.000
_cell.angle_alpha   90.00
_cell.angle_beta   90.00
_cell.angle_gamma   90.00
#
_symmetry.space_group_name_H-M   'P 1'
#
loop_
_entity.id
_entity.type
_entity.pdbx_description
1 polymer ?
#
loop_
_entity_poly.entity_id
_entity_poly.type
_entity_poly.pdbx_seq_one_letter_code
_entity_poly.pdbx_strand_id
1 'polypeptide(L)'
;MMTKDDLVGIFRTAKNNCKLVYASLVLFAHEDMPTVYEKWSSALNLQKPFDEEEVVILLRDQNVSRIAWSELYDTVHRAAVKELFEVTKNYCDSSGQNHLLAAQPWYQFWRVVRNCLSHDFRLRFTDYDRNRLPVSWRGVTIDQTMEGKPLTHGVLSRQQLLEFLDEVALFIEKQLA
;
A
#
# COMPACT_ATOMS: atom_id res chain seq x y z
N MET A 1 10.61 -7.39 22.01
CA MET A 1 9.33 -7.94 21.52
C MET A 1 8.48 -6.74 21.14
N MET A 2 7.84 -6.75 19.97
CA MET A 2 6.96 -5.65 19.52
C MET A 2 5.70 -5.62 20.41
N THR A 3 5.29 -4.44 20.85
CA THR A 3 4.04 -4.26 21.61
C THR A 3 2.86 -3.96 20.69
N LYS A 4 1.62 -4.06 21.20
CA LYS A 4 0.44 -3.63 20.46
C LYS A 4 0.50 -2.16 20.05
N ASP A 5 1.00 -1.30 20.94
CA ASP A 5 1.12 0.14 20.67
C ASP A 5 2.12 0.41 19.54
N ASP A 6 3.22 -0.36 19.48
CA ASP A 6 4.15 -0.31 18.35
C ASP A 6 3.46 -0.70 17.05
N LEU A 7 2.69 -1.80 17.05
CA LEU A 7 1.95 -2.27 15.88
C LEU A 7 0.93 -1.23 15.38
N VAL A 8 0.14 -0.64 16.28
CA VAL A 8 -0.80 0.45 15.95
C VAL A 8 -0.04 1.67 15.41
N GLY A 9 1.11 2.00 16.00
CA GLY A 9 1.99 3.06 15.53
C GLY A 9 2.47 2.84 14.09
N ILE A 10 2.85 1.61 13.74
CA ILE A 10 3.26 1.23 12.39
C ILE A 10 2.12 1.40 11.38
N PHE A 11 0.90 0.95 11.71
CA PHE A 11 -0.28 1.16 10.86
C PHE A 11 -0.58 2.64 10.63
N ARG A 12 -0.51 3.44 11.69
CA ARG A 12 -0.70 4.90 11.60
C ARG A 12 0.34 5.54 10.69
N THR A 13 1.60 5.16 10.82
CA THR A 13 2.70 5.65 9.99
C THR A 13 2.51 5.28 8.51
N ALA A 14 2.18 4.02 8.20
CA ALA A 14 1.92 3.59 6.83
C ALA A 14 0.77 4.39 6.19
N LYS A 15 -0.33 4.61 6.92
CA LYS A 15 -1.43 5.46 6.45
C LYS A 15 -1.01 6.91 6.26
N ASN A 16 -0.21 7.46 7.16
CA ASN A 16 0.32 8.82 7.02
C ASN A 16 1.22 8.94 5.79
N ASN A 17 2.01 7.92 5.46
CA ASN A 17 2.80 7.90 4.23
C ASN A 17 1.88 7.97 2.99
N CYS A 18 0.78 7.21 2.94
CA CYS A 18 -0.20 7.34 1.86
C CYS A 18 -0.77 8.77 1.73
N LYS A 19 -1.09 9.42 2.87
CA LYS A 19 -1.57 10.81 2.89
C LYS A 19 -0.51 11.80 2.42
N LEU A 20 0.74 11.64 2.85
CA LEU A 20 1.85 12.51 2.45
C LEU A 20 2.14 12.38 0.96
N VAL A 21 2.10 11.17 0.41
CA VAL A 21 2.23 10.98 -1.03
C VAL A 21 1.06 11.65 -1.76
N TYR A 22 -0.19 11.46 -1.31
CA TYR A 22 -1.33 12.14 -1.92
C TYR A 22 -1.20 13.67 -1.88
N ALA A 23 -0.81 14.25 -0.75
CA ALA A 23 -0.54 15.68 -0.63
C ALA A 23 0.57 16.12 -1.60
N SER A 24 1.63 15.30 -1.74
CA SER A 24 2.71 15.57 -2.71
C SER A 24 2.19 15.59 -4.15
N LEU A 25 1.28 14.67 -4.52
CA LEU A 25 0.65 14.67 -5.85
C LEU A 25 -0.14 15.96 -6.12
N VAL A 26 -0.87 16.45 -5.12
CA VAL A 26 -1.61 17.72 -5.22
C VAL A 26 -0.65 18.89 -5.44
N LEU A 27 0.48 18.90 -4.75
CA LEU A 27 1.52 19.91 -4.94
C LEU A 27 2.16 19.81 -6.33
N PHE A 28 2.45 18.59 -6.80
CA PHE A 28 3.04 18.36 -8.12
C PHE A 28 2.11 18.68 -9.29
N ALA A 29 0.79 18.74 -9.05
CA ALA A 29 -0.18 19.18 -10.04
C ALA A 29 -0.17 20.70 -10.30
N HIS A 30 0.76 21.46 -9.69
CA HIS A 30 0.95 22.87 -9.97
C HIS A 30 1.33 23.12 -11.44
N GLU A 31 0.68 24.10 -12.07
CA GLU A 31 0.84 24.37 -13.52
C GLU A 31 2.29 24.64 -13.93
N ASP A 32 3.02 25.38 -13.10
CA ASP A 32 4.46 25.68 -13.27
C ASP A 32 5.32 24.98 -12.20
N MET A 33 5.13 23.67 -12.03
CA MET A 33 5.87 22.88 -11.05
C MET A 33 7.41 22.97 -11.19
N PRO A 34 8.02 23.03 -12.39
CA PRO A 34 9.48 23.19 -12.53
C PRO A 34 10.02 24.44 -11.82
N THR A 35 9.43 25.61 -12.10
CA THR A 35 9.87 26.88 -11.49
C THR A 35 9.63 26.89 -9.97
N VAL A 36 8.48 26.35 -9.54
CA VAL A 36 8.16 26.20 -8.12
C VAL A 36 9.17 25.29 -7.41
N TYR A 37 9.54 24.18 -8.03
CA TYR A 37 10.52 23.24 -7.50
C TYR A 37 11.89 23.90 -7.31
N GLU A 38 12.43 24.58 -8.31
CA GLU A 38 13.74 25.25 -8.21
C GLU A 38 13.79 26.23 -7.02
N LYS A 39 12.71 27.00 -6.85
CA LYS A 39 12.57 27.96 -5.74
C LYS A 39 12.48 27.27 -4.38
N TRP A 40 11.66 26.23 -4.25
CA TRP A 40 11.43 25.54 -2.97
C TRP A 40 12.59 24.61 -2.60
N SER A 41 13.18 23.93 -3.57
CA SER A 41 14.35 23.05 -3.42
C SER A 41 15.55 23.81 -2.86
N SER A 42 15.76 25.05 -3.30
CA SER A 42 16.83 25.93 -2.79
C SER A 42 16.61 26.34 -1.33
N ALA A 43 15.35 26.39 -0.87
CA ALA A 43 15.01 26.71 0.51
C ALA A 43 15.13 25.50 1.46
N LEU A 44 15.11 24.28 0.92
CA LEU A 44 15.35 23.06 1.68
C LEU A 44 16.85 22.88 1.91
N ASN A 45 17.32 23.19 3.12
CA ASN A 45 18.71 22.97 3.52
C ASN A 45 18.99 21.47 3.82
N LEU A 46 18.78 20.61 2.82
CA LEU A 46 18.95 19.16 2.89
C LEU A 46 19.92 18.70 1.81
N GLN A 47 20.74 17.70 2.14
CA GLN A 47 21.57 17.03 1.14
C GLN A 47 20.67 16.27 0.17
N LYS A 48 20.80 16.57 -1.12
CA LYS A 48 20.01 15.95 -2.19
C LYS A 48 20.76 14.70 -2.68
N PRO A 49 20.10 13.52 -2.69
CA PRO A 49 20.74 12.28 -3.14
C PRO A 49 20.68 12.08 -4.67
N PHE A 50 20.32 13.12 -5.42
CA PHE A 50 20.10 13.10 -6.87
C PHE A 50 20.53 14.44 -7.49
N ASP A 51 20.69 14.46 -8.81
CA ASP A 51 20.92 15.68 -9.57
C ASP A 51 19.62 16.49 -9.69
N GLU A 52 19.68 17.79 -9.37
CA GLU A 52 18.51 18.68 -9.46
C GLU A 52 18.07 18.91 -10.90
N GLU A 53 19.02 18.94 -11.85
CA GLU A 53 18.70 19.15 -13.26
C GLU A 53 17.85 17.99 -13.82
N GLU A 54 18.16 16.75 -13.42
CA GLU A 54 17.37 15.57 -13.78
C GLU A 54 15.92 15.67 -13.27
N VAL A 55 15.72 16.19 -12.05
CA VAL A 55 14.38 16.39 -11.50
C VAL A 55 13.62 17.46 -12.29
N VAL A 56 14.26 18.57 -12.65
CA VAL A 56 13.63 19.61 -13.45
C VAL A 56 13.25 19.09 -14.84
N ILE A 57 14.11 18.27 -15.48
CA ILE A 57 13.80 17.62 -16.76
C ILE A 57 12.57 16.72 -16.63
N LEU A 58 12.52 15.88 -15.58
CA LEU A 58 11.36 15.04 -15.28
C LEU A 58 10.08 15.87 -15.15
N LEU A 59 10.12 16.98 -14.40
CA LEU A 59 8.97 17.85 -14.13
C LEU A 59 8.48 18.62 -15.37
N ARG A 60 9.34 18.87 -16.36
CA ARG A 60 8.95 19.54 -17.62
C ARG A 60 8.17 18.62 -18.55
N ASP A 61 8.41 17.31 -18.50
CA ASP A 61 7.66 16.34 -19.28
C ASP A 61 6.40 15.88 -18.52
N GLN A 62 5.25 16.45 -18.88
CA GLN A 62 3.97 16.14 -18.25
C GLN A 62 3.57 14.66 -18.37
N ASN A 63 3.93 13.98 -19.46
CA ASN A 63 3.59 12.58 -19.64
C ASN A 63 4.42 11.69 -18.73
N VAL A 64 5.74 11.91 -18.70
CA VAL A 64 6.65 11.15 -17.84
C VAL A 64 6.33 11.42 -16.36
N SER A 65 6.12 12.70 -16.00
CA SER A 65 5.70 13.10 -14.66
C SER A 65 4.42 12.40 -14.22
N ARG A 66 3.37 12.40 -15.04
CA ARG A 66 2.09 11.74 -14.72
C ARG A 66 2.27 10.23 -14.46
N ILE A 67 3.11 9.56 -15.24
CA ILE A 67 3.41 8.13 -15.05
C ILE A 67 4.17 7.92 -13.73
N ALA A 68 5.23 8.69 -13.50
CA ALA A 68 6.06 8.60 -12.30
C ALA A 68 5.23 8.84 -11.02
N TRP A 69 4.34 9.82 -11.05
CA TRP A 69 3.45 10.16 -9.95
C TRP A 69 2.43 9.06 -9.66
N SER A 70 1.83 8.46 -10.70
CA SER A 70 0.94 7.31 -10.51
C SER A 70 1.68 6.15 -9.85
N GLU A 71 2.89 5.84 -10.30
CA GLU A 71 3.67 4.75 -9.71
C GLU A 71 4.19 5.04 -8.31
N LEU A 72 4.53 6.30 -8.00
CA LEU A 72 4.84 6.70 -6.62
C LEU A 72 3.64 6.42 -5.71
N TYR A 73 2.43 6.76 -6.16
CA TYR A 73 1.21 6.53 -5.40
C TYR A 73 0.88 5.05 -5.24
N ASP A 74 1.08 4.25 -6.29
CA ASP A 74 0.86 2.81 -6.21
C ASP A 74 1.90 2.14 -5.31
N THR A 75 3.16 2.60 -5.36
CA THR A 75 4.25 2.06 -4.53
C THR A 75 3.95 2.16 -3.04
N VAL A 76 3.47 3.31 -2.56
CA VAL A 76 3.18 3.46 -1.12
C VAL A 76 2.00 2.59 -0.67
N HIS A 77 0.98 2.41 -1.51
CA HIS A 77 -0.14 1.51 -1.21
C HIS A 77 0.30 0.04 -1.20
N ARG A 78 1.11 -0.36 -2.20
CA ARG A 78 1.66 -1.71 -2.27
C ARG A 78 2.53 -2.02 -1.06
N ALA A 79 3.40 -1.08 -0.68
CA ALA A 79 4.23 -1.20 0.52
C ALA A 79 3.37 -1.39 1.77
N ALA A 80 2.38 -0.52 1.99
CA ALA A 80 1.49 -0.61 3.14
C ALA A 80 0.78 -1.97 3.22
N VAL A 81 0.17 -2.45 2.13
CA VAL A 81 -0.54 -3.75 2.14
C VAL A 81 0.39 -4.93 2.45
N LYS A 82 1.62 -4.90 1.89
CA LYS A 82 2.59 -5.98 2.06
C LYS A 82 3.20 -5.98 3.45
N GLU A 83 3.75 -4.85 3.86
CA GLU A 83 4.51 -4.73 5.10
C GLU A 83 3.60 -4.89 6.31
N LEU A 84 2.41 -4.28 6.29
CA LEU A 84 1.46 -4.41 7.38
C LEU A 84 0.97 -5.86 7.54
N PHE A 85 0.84 -6.63 6.46
CA PHE A 85 0.48 -8.05 6.57
C PHE A 85 1.55 -8.82 7.34
N GLU A 86 2.81 -8.67 6.94
CA GLU A 86 3.93 -9.38 7.58
C GLU A 86 4.11 -8.94 9.02
N VAL A 87 4.03 -7.64 9.30
CA VAL A 87 4.18 -7.11 10.66
C VAL A 87 3.04 -7.58 11.57
N THR A 88 1.77 -7.54 11.12
CA THR A 88 0.64 -8.07 11.90
C THR A 88 0.76 -9.57 12.11
N LYS A 89 1.15 -10.33 11.08
CA LYS A 89 1.34 -11.77 11.20
C LYS A 89 2.46 -12.10 12.20
N ASN A 90 3.62 -11.46 12.08
CA ASN A 90 4.75 -11.66 12.99
C ASN A 90 4.39 -11.30 14.44
N TYR A 91 3.61 -10.24 14.64
CA TYR A 91 3.08 -9.90 15.96
C TYR A 91 2.24 -11.05 16.53
N CYS A 92 1.21 -11.48 15.78
CA CYS A 92 0.31 -12.58 16.17
C CYS A 92 1.04 -13.91 16.36
N ASP A 93 2.07 -14.20 15.56
CA ASP A 93 2.95 -15.36 15.72
C ASP A 93 3.66 -15.29 17.08
N SER A 94 4.27 -14.15 17.40
CA SER A 94 5.02 -13.96 18.64
C SER A 94 4.16 -13.88 19.90
N SER A 95 2.91 -13.42 19.78
CA SER A 95 1.96 -13.31 20.90
C SER A 95 1.04 -14.52 21.03
N GLY A 96 1.13 -15.52 20.14
CA GLY A 96 0.25 -16.69 20.13
C GLY A 96 -1.19 -16.42 19.66
N GLN A 97 -1.42 -15.27 19.02
CA GLN A 97 -2.74 -14.78 18.60
C GLN A 97 -3.07 -15.04 17.11
N ASN A 98 -2.29 -15.87 16.42
CA ASN A 98 -2.54 -16.24 15.02
C ASN A 98 -3.95 -16.76 14.74
N HIS A 99 -4.54 -17.48 15.69
CA HIS A 99 -5.89 -18.01 15.55
C HIS A 99 -6.92 -16.88 15.40
N LEU A 100 -6.71 -15.74 16.09
CA LEU A 100 -7.59 -14.56 15.98
C LEU A 100 -7.44 -13.89 14.61
N LEU A 101 -6.21 -13.77 14.11
CA LEU A 101 -5.93 -13.20 12.79
C LEU A 101 -6.49 -14.10 11.68
N ALA A 102 -6.24 -15.40 11.74
CA ALA A 102 -6.69 -16.36 10.74
C ALA A 102 -8.22 -16.54 10.71
N ALA A 103 -8.90 -16.26 11.82
CA ALA A 103 -10.36 -16.27 11.92
C ALA A 103 -11.04 -15.05 11.29
N GLN A 104 -10.30 -13.98 10.97
CA GLN A 104 -10.90 -12.80 10.36
C GLN A 104 -11.43 -13.11 8.95
N PRO A 105 -12.65 -12.65 8.60
CA PRO A 105 -13.27 -12.97 7.31
C PRO A 105 -12.47 -12.45 6.12
N TRP A 106 -11.71 -11.38 6.31
CA TRP A 106 -10.87 -10.76 5.30
C TRP A 106 -9.44 -11.33 5.23
N TYR A 107 -9.05 -12.24 6.12
CA TYR A 107 -7.67 -12.70 6.21
C TYR A 107 -7.17 -13.35 4.91
N GLN A 108 -7.98 -14.24 4.33
CA GLN A 108 -7.61 -14.90 3.08
C GLN A 108 -7.59 -13.92 1.90
N PHE A 109 -8.50 -12.95 1.88
CA PHE A 109 -8.50 -11.87 0.89
C PHE A 109 -7.17 -11.09 0.96
N TRP A 110 -6.77 -10.64 2.15
CA TRP A 110 -5.51 -9.91 2.32
C TRP A 110 -4.31 -10.73 1.90
N ARG A 111 -4.25 -12.01 2.29
CA ARG A 111 -3.14 -12.90 1.91
C ARG A 111 -2.99 -13.01 0.40
N VAL A 112 -4.10 -13.18 -0.33
CA VAL A 112 -4.09 -13.28 -1.80
C VAL A 112 -3.66 -11.96 -2.44
N VAL A 113 -4.20 -10.82 -1.97
CA VAL A 113 -3.81 -9.49 -2.46
C VAL A 113 -2.33 -9.24 -2.19
N ARG A 114 -1.85 -9.51 -0.97
CA ARG A 114 -0.44 -9.35 -0.60
C ARG A 114 0.47 -10.18 -1.50
N ASN A 115 0.12 -11.44 -1.76
CA ASN A 115 0.89 -12.31 -2.66
C ASN A 115 0.99 -11.70 -4.06
N CYS A 116 -0.14 -11.29 -4.65
CA CYS A 116 -0.16 -10.61 -5.94
C CYS A 116 0.78 -9.40 -5.98
N LEU A 117 0.74 -8.55 -4.95
CA LEU A 117 1.55 -7.33 -4.89
C LEU A 117 3.04 -7.56 -4.56
N SER A 118 3.40 -8.76 -4.07
CA SER A 118 4.78 -9.10 -3.69
C SER A 118 5.58 -9.73 -4.83
N HIS A 119 4.92 -10.16 -5.91
CA HIS A 119 5.56 -10.88 -7.03
C HIS A 119 5.47 -10.05 -8.33
N ASP A 120 4.92 -10.64 -9.39
CA ASP A 120 4.84 -10.09 -10.74
C ASP A 120 3.57 -9.25 -10.98
N PHE A 121 2.92 -8.78 -9.91
CA PHE A 121 1.64 -8.06 -9.93
C PHE A 121 0.49 -8.84 -10.57
N ARG A 122 0.60 -10.18 -10.63
CA ARG A 122 -0.44 -11.07 -11.13
C ARG A 122 -0.96 -11.97 -10.02
N LEU A 123 -2.26 -12.25 -10.09
CA LEU A 123 -2.90 -13.23 -9.23
C LEU A 123 -2.40 -14.62 -9.61
N ARG A 124 -1.78 -15.31 -8.66
CA ARG A 124 -1.29 -16.68 -8.79
C ARG A 124 -1.87 -17.50 -7.67
N PHE A 125 -2.55 -18.60 -8.01
CA PHE A 125 -3.21 -19.44 -7.02
C PHE A 125 -2.51 -20.79 -6.89
N THR A 126 -2.00 -21.06 -5.70
CA THR A 126 -1.55 -22.38 -5.27
C THR A 126 -2.75 -23.30 -5.01
N ASP A 127 -2.53 -24.61 -4.85
CA ASP A 127 -3.60 -25.55 -4.48
C ASP A 127 -4.26 -25.16 -3.14
N TYR A 128 -3.49 -24.61 -2.22
CA TYR A 128 -4.00 -24.07 -0.96
C TYR A 128 -4.99 -22.91 -1.18
N ASP A 129 -4.69 -22.03 -2.13
CA ASP A 129 -5.55 -20.89 -2.51
C ASP A 129 -6.83 -21.38 -3.19
N ARG A 130 -6.69 -22.30 -4.16
CA ARG A 130 -7.83 -22.84 -4.92
C ARG A 130 -8.90 -23.44 -4.03
N ASN A 131 -8.50 -24.11 -2.95
CA ASN A 131 -9.41 -24.70 -1.96
C ASN A 131 -10.11 -23.68 -1.04
N ARG A 132 -9.77 -22.39 -1.14
CA ARG A 132 -10.34 -21.30 -0.33
C ARG A 132 -11.00 -20.20 -1.15
N LEU A 133 -10.81 -20.22 -2.47
CA LEU A 133 -11.48 -19.30 -3.38
C LEU A 133 -12.95 -19.73 -3.58
N PRO A 134 -13.87 -18.78 -3.79
CA PRO A 134 -13.63 -17.33 -3.86
C PRO A 134 -13.41 -16.70 -2.49
N VAL A 135 -12.63 -15.60 -2.46
CA VAL A 135 -12.47 -14.76 -1.28
C VAL A 135 -13.02 -13.37 -1.58
N SER A 136 -13.75 -12.80 -0.62
CA SER A 136 -14.42 -11.52 -0.82
C SER A 136 -14.19 -10.57 0.34
N TRP A 137 -14.10 -9.28 0.02
CA TRP A 137 -14.13 -8.21 0.99
C TRP A 137 -14.87 -7.01 0.38
N ARG A 138 -15.91 -6.54 1.08
CA ARG A 138 -16.76 -5.39 0.68
C ARG A 138 -17.12 -5.32 -0.82
N GLY A 139 -17.65 -6.42 -1.35
CA GLY A 139 -18.09 -6.51 -2.74
C GLY A 139 -16.97 -6.75 -3.76
N VAL A 140 -15.70 -6.68 -3.37
CA VAL A 140 -14.58 -7.15 -4.20
C VAL A 140 -14.44 -8.64 -4.00
N THR A 141 -14.52 -9.41 -5.09
CA THR A 141 -14.36 -10.87 -5.06
C THR A 141 -13.18 -11.27 -5.92
N ILE A 142 -12.30 -12.08 -5.36
CA ILE A 142 -11.21 -12.76 -6.08
C ILE A 142 -11.60 -14.22 -6.20
N ASP A 143 -11.64 -14.72 -7.43
CA ASP A 143 -11.98 -16.12 -7.74
C ASP A 143 -10.94 -16.75 -8.68
N GLN A 144 -11.11 -18.05 -8.94
CA GLN A 144 -10.17 -18.83 -9.75
C GLN A 144 -10.08 -18.37 -11.21
N THR A 145 -11.10 -17.67 -11.75
CA THR A 145 -11.10 -17.14 -13.13
C THR A 145 -10.14 -15.97 -13.30
N MET A 146 -9.58 -15.45 -12.20
CA MET A 146 -8.63 -14.36 -12.20
C MET A 146 -7.16 -14.83 -12.26
N GLU A 147 -6.91 -16.14 -12.39
CA GLU A 147 -5.55 -16.69 -12.53
C GLU A 147 -4.75 -15.97 -13.63
N GLY A 148 -3.53 -15.57 -13.28
CA GLY A 148 -2.61 -14.84 -14.16
C GLY A 148 -3.01 -13.40 -14.46
N LYS A 149 -4.18 -12.90 -14.01
CA LYS A 149 -4.63 -11.53 -14.29
C LYS A 149 -3.99 -10.54 -13.32
N PRO A 150 -3.71 -9.30 -13.77
CA PRO A 150 -3.23 -8.26 -12.89
C PRO A 150 -4.33 -7.81 -11.92
N LEU A 151 -3.94 -7.41 -10.70
CA LEU A 151 -4.84 -6.73 -9.78
C LEU A 151 -4.92 -5.25 -10.17
N THR A 152 -5.93 -4.87 -10.93
CA THR A 152 -6.10 -3.49 -11.41
C THR A 152 -6.89 -2.63 -10.41
N HIS A 153 -6.83 -1.31 -10.57
CA HIS A 153 -7.66 -0.37 -9.80
C HIS A 153 -9.17 -0.60 -9.98
N GLY A 154 -9.59 -1.19 -11.10
CA GLY A 154 -11.00 -1.54 -11.32
C GLY A 154 -11.46 -2.73 -10.48
N VAL A 155 -10.53 -3.57 -10.01
CA VAL A 155 -10.81 -4.67 -9.08
C VAL A 155 -10.71 -4.19 -7.64
N LEU A 156 -9.63 -3.50 -7.30
CA LEU A 156 -9.37 -3.02 -5.95
C LEU A 156 -8.80 -1.60 -6.02
N SER A 157 -9.64 -0.63 -5.73
CA SER A 157 -9.25 0.77 -5.78
C SER A 157 -8.34 1.15 -4.60
N ARG A 158 -7.62 2.26 -4.75
CA ARG A 158 -6.75 2.79 -3.69
C ARG A 158 -7.54 3.20 -2.44
N GLN A 159 -8.74 3.75 -2.63
CA GLN A 159 -9.67 4.03 -1.53
C GLN A 159 -10.05 2.75 -0.78
N GLN A 160 -10.44 1.70 -1.52
CA GLN A 160 -10.77 0.40 -0.94
C GLN A 160 -9.58 -0.20 -0.19
N LEU A 161 -8.34 -0.04 -0.68
CA LEU A 161 -7.15 -0.46 0.07
C LEU A 161 -6.99 0.26 1.41
N LEU A 162 -7.21 1.58 1.45
CA LEU A 162 -7.13 2.34 2.69
C LEU A 162 -8.24 1.94 3.67
N GLU A 163 -9.48 1.78 3.18
CA GLU A 163 -10.60 1.29 3.97
C GLU A 163 -10.35 -0.13 4.52
N PHE A 164 -9.67 -0.98 3.74
CA PHE A 164 -9.26 -2.30 4.17
C PHE A 164 -8.25 -2.22 5.32
N LEU A 165 -7.22 -1.38 5.19
CA LEU A 165 -6.23 -1.16 6.25
C LEU A 165 -6.85 -0.55 7.52
N ASP A 166 -7.90 0.25 7.40
CA ASP A 166 -8.67 0.77 8.54
C ASP A 166 -9.37 -0.34 9.30
N GLU A 167 -9.97 -1.30 8.58
CA GLU A 167 -10.62 -2.46 9.18
C GLU A 167 -9.62 -3.36 9.92
N VAL A 168 -8.43 -3.55 9.35
CA VAL A 168 -7.34 -4.29 10.00
C VAL A 168 -6.83 -3.56 11.24
N ALA A 169 -6.61 -2.24 11.16
CA ALA A 169 -6.19 -1.46 12.32
C ALA A 169 -7.20 -1.56 13.47
N LEU A 170 -8.50 -1.53 13.14
CA LEU A 170 -9.57 -1.68 14.12
C LEU A 170 -9.55 -3.07 14.78
N PHE A 171 -9.26 -4.12 14.01
CA PHE A 171 -9.04 -5.47 14.56
C PHE A 171 -7.88 -5.48 15.56
N ILE A 172 -6.74 -4.88 15.21
CA ILE A 172 -5.56 -4.81 16.07
C ILE A 172 -5.90 -4.10 17.38
N GLU A 173 -6.54 -2.94 17.30
CA GLU A 173 -6.89 -2.13 18.47
C GLU A 173 -7.86 -2.84 19.42
N LYS A 174 -8.84 -3.58 18.87
CA LYS A 174 -9.96 -4.13 19.64
C LYS A 174 -9.81 -5.59 20.04
N GLN A 175 -9.08 -6.39 19.28
CA GLN A 175 -9.08 -7.85 19.40
C GLN A 175 -7.71 -8.44 19.72
N LEU A 176 -6.62 -7.68 19.55
CA LEU A 176 -5.29 -8.13 19.95
C LEU A 176 -4.93 -7.65 21.36
N ALA A 177 -4.11 -8.46 22.04
CA ALA A 177 -3.65 -8.19 23.40
C ALA A 177 -2.54 -7.15 23.34
#